data_AF-A0A6N4AC04-F1
#
_entry.id   AF-A0A6N4AC04-F1
#
_cell.length_a   1.000
_cell.length_b   1.000
_cell.length_c   1.000
_cell.angle_alpha   90.00
_cell.angle_beta   90.00
_cell.angle_gamma   90.00
#
_symmetry.space_group_name_H-M   'P 1'
#
loop_
_entity.id
_entity.type
_entity.pdbx_description
1 polymer ?
#
loop_
_entity_poly.entity_id
_entity_poly.type
_entity_poly.pdbx_seq_one_letter_code
_entity_poly.pdbx_strand_id
1 'polypeptide(L)'
;MFANIQKKLLLTHPLLWNSKIALFSVLTLIFHLIFFLLGYSKGEIDFTDSNDFYDYGIDNTIIVFVSVLISILMFIIWLVYYSRNNAFKSFYPKGKFSLYREWLLILLFCILNSTYAASFFYAQDLKARNYFSEEEVSRRLEIISLSSLFVESPYRESNFITEYKDGKYLQVERDSFQYGSRNYSLKSLVNKRIQGFTYFNDEKDSLMELKGKRWLIENKKDSIQLLFREFFKISKEHGLSSNITPEKWFELIYDYPEFTKYINVGKTSKEYSQNYSYYEGVNVDYDYAIEPEGVAHDTLSKTIKVVGDQEYIYSKYYVPFDALTKSYGKISRAYENPVVNLEFVMSLIYLAIGLSLCVFSFKITSGRNWLIAFVTLGLFGIISGIISVIIRYSMTFPIIYILLFLGLLFYFVIILKAKESKGITGITINQTLWLMPAIIPIAYAVLIDILKRTSGYYESYSYGADGMKREQFPRIEWLEEHYVYMFILNIVFIFLFMLLFSIYIKKWKGIAEA
;
A
#
# COMPACT_ATOMS: atom_id res chain seq x y z
N MET A 1 -11.04 -8.81 45.63
CA MET A 1 -11.39 -9.45 44.32
C MET A 1 -10.16 -9.76 43.46
N PHE A 2 -9.30 -8.78 43.14
CA PHE A 2 -8.08 -8.99 42.33
C PHE A 2 -7.07 -10.00 42.90
N ALA A 3 -6.83 -9.99 44.21
CA ALA A 3 -5.92 -10.95 44.85
C ALA A 3 -6.38 -12.41 44.67
N ASN A 4 -7.70 -12.66 44.75
CA ASN A 4 -8.27 -13.99 44.54
C ASN A 4 -8.17 -14.43 43.06
N ILE A 5 -8.32 -13.50 42.11
CA ILE A 5 -8.13 -13.76 40.68
C ILE A 5 -6.67 -14.09 40.38
N GLN A 6 -5.72 -13.33 40.93
CA GLN A 6 -4.28 -13.60 40.77
C GLN A 6 -3.90 -14.95 41.36
N LYS A 7 -4.41 -15.29 42.55
CA LYS A 7 -4.19 -16.59 43.19
C LYS A 7 -4.77 -17.73 42.36
N LYS A 8 -6.00 -17.59 41.86
CA LYS A 8 -6.64 -18.59 40.99
C LYS A 8 -5.85 -18.79 39.69
N LEU A 9 -5.45 -17.70 39.02
CA LEU A 9 -4.67 -17.76 37.77
C LEU A 9 -3.31 -18.43 37.97
N LEU A 10 -2.63 -18.15 39.09
CA LEU A 10 -1.37 -18.82 39.43
C LEU A 10 -1.54 -20.33 39.60
N LEU A 11 -2.62 -20.76 40.28
CA LEU A 11 -2.87 -22.17 40.58
C LEU A 11 -3.36 -22.97 39.36
N THR A 12 -4.20 -22.38 38.50
CA THR A 12 -4.81 -23.09 37.36
C THR A 12 -4.08 -22.86 36.03
N HIS A 13 -3.50 -21.68 35.83
CA HIS A 13 -2.84 -21.28 34.58
C HIS A 13 -1.50 -20.56 34.84
N PRO A 14 -0.50 -21.26 35.41
CA PRO A 14 0.77 -20.66 35.82
C PRO A 14 1.52 -19.97 34.68
N LEU A 15 1.37 -20.44 33.44
CA LEU A 15 1.99 -19.82 32.25
C LEU A 15 1.42 -18.43 31.96
N LEU A 16 0.09 -18.27 32.04
CA LEU A 16 -0.58 -16.98 31.86
C LEU A 16 -0.24 -16.02 33.00
N TRP A 17 -0.19 -16.54 34.23
CA TRP A 17 0.19 -15.74 35.39
C TRP A 17 1.65 -15.28 35.33
N ASN A 18 2.57 -16.16 34.92
CA ASN A 18 4.00 -15.86 34.84
C ASN A 18 4.30 -14.85 33.74
N SER A 19 3.63 -14.99 32.60
CA SER A 19 3.88 -14.13 31.44
C SER A 19 3.22 -12.75 31.56
N LYS A 20 2.23 -12.60 32.46
CA LYS A 20 1.36 -11.42 32.59
C LYS A 20 0.58 -11.07 31.32
N ILE A 21 0.60 -11.95 30.30
CA ILE A 21 0.04 -11.66 28.99
C ILE A 21 -1.46 -11.40 29.04
N ALA A 22 -2.22 -12.07 29.91
CA ALA A 22 -3.65 -11.81 30.05
C ALA A 22 -3.97 -10.34 30.37
N LEU A 23 -3.19 -9.70 31.27
CA LEU A 23 -3.36 -8.29 31.60
C LEU A 23 -2.97 -7.39 30.43
N PHE A 24 -1.81 -7.66 29.83
CA PHE A 24 -1.28 -6.83 28.76
C PHE A 24 -2.08 -6.96 27.47
N SER A 25 -2.67 -8.12 27.17
CA SER A 25 -3.61 -8.30 26.06
C SER A 25 -4.88 -7.48 26.23
N VAL A 26 -5.41 -7.35 27.45
CA VAL A 26 -6.56 -6.47 27.71
C VAL A 26 -6.16 -5.00 27.48
N LEU A 27 -4.99 -4.59 27.97
CA LEU A 27 -4.48 -3.23 27.74
C LEU A 27 -4.26 -2.93 26.24
N THR A 28 -3.66 -3.85 25.49
CA THR A 28 -3.48 -3.69 24.04
C THR A 28 -4.82 -3.61 23.32
N LEU A 29 -5.83 -4.39 23.72
CA LEU A 29 -7.17 -4.32 23.13
C LEU A 29 -7.87 -2.97 23.39
N ILE A 30 -7.64 -2.35 24.56
CA ILE A 30 -8.13 -0.99 24.83
C ILE A 30 -7.49 0.01 23.86
N PHE A 31 -6.17 -0.08 23.63
CA PHE A 31 -5.51 0.76 22.64
C PHE A 31 -6.03 0.51 21.22
N HIS A 32 -6.25 -0.74 20.82
CA HIS A 32 -6.89 -1.03 19.54
C HIS A 32 -8.25 -0.36 19.40
N LEU A 33 -9.09 -0.40 20.44
CA LEU A 33 -10.38 0.28 20.43
C LEU A 33 -10.22 1.80 20.28
N ILE A 34 -9.27 2.42 20.97
CA ILE A 34 -8.98 3.86 20.85
C ILE A 34 -8.55 4.20 19.42
N PHE A 35 -7.56 3.48 18.86
CA PHE A 35 -7.08 3.70 17.49
C PHE A 35 -8.20 3.46 16.46
N PHE A 36 -9.04 2.45 16.67
CA PHE A 36 -10.20 2.18 15.84
C PHE A 36 -11.19 3.35 15.86
N LEU A 37 -11.57 3.86 17.04
CA LEU A 37 -12.51 4.98 17.15
C LEU A 37 -11.95 6.27 16.51
N LEU A 38 -10.66 6.55 16.72
CA LEU A 38 -9.98 7.68 16.08
C LEU A 38 -9.96 7.55 14.55
N GLY A 39 -9.62 6.35 14.04
CA GLY A 39 -9.61 6.06 12.60
C GLY A 39 -11.00 6.18 11.99
N TYR A 40 -12.02 5.65 12.66
CA TYR A 40 -13.40 5.75 12.22
C TYR A 40 -13.89 7.20 12.16
N SER A 41 -13.49 8.04 13.11
CA SER A 41 -13.79 9.48 13.07
C SER A 41 -13.04 10.17 11.94
N LYS A 42 -11.76 9.83 11.70
CA LYS A 42 -10.94 10.45 10.65
C LYS A 42 -11.35 10.02 9.23
N GLY A 43 -12.04 8.89 9.08
CA GLY A 43 -12.59 8.43 7.81
C GLY A 43 -13.84 9.19 7.35
N GLU A 44 -14.28 10.21 8.09
CA GLU A 44 -15.36 11.10 7.66
C GLU A 44 -14.99 11.83 6.36
N ILE A 45 -15.93 11.81 5.42
CA ILE A 45 -15.78 12.45 4.11
C ILE A 45 -16.58 13.74 4.13
N ASP A 46 -15.86 14.86 4.00
CA ASP A 46 -16.45 16.14 3.65
C ASP A 46 -16.73 16.17 2.14
N PHE A 47 -18.01 16.08 1.78
CA PHE A 47 -18.45 16.12 0.38
C PHE A 47 -18.37 17.51 -0.24
N THR A 48 -18.22 18.57 0.57
CA THR A 48 -18.18 19.98 0.12
C THR A 48 -16.79 20.45 -0.24
N ASP A 49 -15.76 19.69 0.15
CA ASP A 49 -14.37 20.00 -0.12
C ASP A 49 -14.04 19.77 -1.60
N SER A 50 -13.91 20.87 -2.35
CA SER A 50 -13.53 20.90 -3.76
C SER A 50 -12.05 21.25 -3.98
N ASN A 51 -11.24 21.33 -2.93
CA ASN A 51 -9.86 21.79 -3.07
C ASN A 51 -8.96 20.64 -3.53
N ASP A 52 -8.21 20.84 -4.62
CA ASP A 52 -7.25 19.86 -5.14
C ASP A 52 -5.95 19.76 -4.33
N PHE A 53 -5.84 20.44 -3.18
CA PHE A 53 -4.70 20.26 -2.31
C PHE A 53 -4.64 18.80 -1.87
N TYR A 54 -3.58 18.12 -2.34
CA TYR A 54 -3.15 16.84 -1.81
C TYR A 54 -3.06 17.01 -0.30
N ASP A 55 -3.95 16.33 0.42
CA ASP A 55 -3.82 16.15 1.86
C ASP A 55 -2.58 15.28 2.06
N TYR A 56 -1.41 15.94 2.11
CA TYR A 56 -0.14 15.28 2.38
C TYR A 56 -0.33 14.54 3.69
N GLY A 57 -0.10 13.23 3.67
CA GLY A 57 -0.35 12.28 4.76
C GLY A 57 0.49 12.48 6.04
N ILE A 58 0.70 13.73 6.44
CA ILE A 58 1.26 14.17 7.71
C ILE A 58 0.47 13.52 8.84
N ASP A 59 -0.85 13.51 8.76
CA ASP A 59 -1.71 12.87 9.76
C ASP A 59 -1.45 11.35 9.85
N ASN A 60 -1.36 10.65 8.72
CA ASN A 60 -1.11 9.21 8.71
C ASN A 60 0.29 8.88 9.27
N THR A 61 1.28 9.71 8.96
CA THR A 61 2.66 9.56 9.47
C THR A 61 2.71 9.76 10.98
N ILE A 62 2.00 10.78 11.50
CA ILE A 62 1.88 11.04 12.93
C ILE A 62 1.21 9.86 13.64
N ILE A 63 0.13 9.31 13.07
CA ILE A 63 -0.57 8.16 13.65
C ILE A 63 0.35 6.93 13.73
N VAL A 64 1.10 6.64 12.66
CA VAL A 64 2.10 5.55 12.67
C VAL A 64 3.15 5.81 13.75
N PHE A 65 3.71 7.02 13.82
CA PHE A 65 4.72 7.38 14.82
C PHE A 65 4.21 7.20 16.26
N VAL A 66 3.02 7.73 16.57
CA VAL A 66 2.39 7.60 17.90
C VAL A 66 2.10 6.13 18.21
N SER A 67 1.64 5.36 17.22
CA SER A 67 1.40 3.93 17.40
C SER A 67 2.68 3.19 17.80
N VAL A 68 3.79 3.46 17.12
CA VAL A 68 5.10 2.85 17.40
C VAL A 68 5.60 3.24 18.78
N LEU A 69 5.46 4.51 19.17
CA LEU A 69 5.86 4.99 20.50
C LEU A 69 5.09 4.26 21.62
N ILE A 70 3.77 4.15 21.49
CA ILE A 70 2.92 3.43 22.45
C ILE A 70 3.30 1.94 22.48
N SER A 71 3.53 1.33 21.31
CA SER A 71 3.99 -0.06 21.20
C SER A 71 5.30 -0.28 21.94
N ILE A 72 6.30 0.61 21.79
CA ILE A 72 7.60 0.51 22.47
C ILE A 72 7.41 0.60 24.00
N LEU A 73 6.66 1.59 24.48
CA LEU A 73 6.42 1.77 25.92
C LEU A 73 5.70 0.54 26.52
N MET A 74 4.63 0.08 25.88
CA MET A 74 3.89 -1.11 26.29
C MET A 74 4.79 -2.36 26.31
N PHE A 75 5.63 -2.51 25.29
CA PHE A 75 6.57 -3.61 25.17
C PHE A 75 7.62 -3.60 26.30
N ILE A 76 8.22 -2.45 26.61
CA ILE A 76 9.21 -2.29 27.69
C ILE A 76 8.57 -2.62 29.04
N ILE A 77 7.40 -2.06 29.34
CA ILE A 77 6.70 -2.31 30.61
C ILE A 77 6.38 -3.80 30.73
N TRP A 78 5.84 -4.42 29.67
CA TRP A 78 5.57 -5.85 29.66
C TRP A 78 6.84 -6.67 29.88
N LEU A 79 7.94 -6.35 29.19
CA LEU A 79 9.22 -7.05 29.33
C LEU A 79 9.77 -7.01 30.75
N VAL A 80 9.63 -5.89 31.45
CA VAL A 80 10.04 -5.76 32.87
C VAL A 80 9.28 -6.77 33.72
N TYR A 81 7.96 -6.87 33.56
CA TYR A 81 7.15 -7.84 34.32
C TYR A 81 7.40 -9.29 33.90
N TYR A 82 7.49 -9.54 32.59
CA TYR A 82 7.74 -10.84 31.99
C TYR A 82 9.09 -11.45 32.40
N SER A 83 10.10 -10.59 32.57
CA SER A 83 11.47 -11.03 32.88
C SER A 83 11.68 -11.41 34.34
N ARG A 84 10.84 -10.95 35.28
CA ARG A 84 11.00 -11.20 36.73
C ARG A 84 11.13 -12.68 37.09
N ASN A 85 10.35 -13.53 36.44
CA ASN A 85 10.27 -14.95 36.79
C ASN A 85 10.60 -15.83 35.57
N ASN A 86 11.63 -16.66 35.68
CA ASN A 86 12.03 -17.59 34.62
C ASN A 86 12.13 -19.04 35.10
N ALA A 87 10.98 -19.73 35.12
CA ALA A 87 10.88 -21.12 35.52
C ALA A 87 11.75 -22.08 34.66
N PHE A 88 12.06 -21.73 33.41
CA PHE A 88 12.91 -22.56 32.56
C PHE A 88 14.39 -22.48 32.94
N LYS A 89 14.88 -21.29 33.31
CA LYS A 89 16.25 -21.12 33.82
C LYS A 89 16.42 -21.75 35.21
N SER A 90 15.37 -21.76 36.02
CA SER A 90 15.37 -22.37 37.36
C SER A 90 15.04 -23.87 37.39
N PHE A 91 15.05 -24.56 36.25
CA PHE A 91 14.84 -26.03 36.14
C PHE A 91 13.52 -26.55 36.74
N TYR A 92 12.46 -25.73 36.78
CA TYR A 92 11.14 -26.22 37.20
C TYR A 92 10.60 -27.28 36.22
N PRO A 93 9.93 -28.34 36.71
CA PRO A 93 9.27 -29.32 35.86
C PRO A 93 8.27 -28.65 34.92
N LYS A 94 8.46 -28.83 33.61
CA LYS A 94 7.56 -28.31 32.57
C LYS A 94 7.09 -29.45 31.67
N GLY A 95 5.89 -29.31 31.09
CA GLY A 95 5.35 -30.26 30.10
C GLY A 95 6.18 -30.34 28.80
N LYS A 96 5.85 -31.26 27.89
CA LYS A 96 6.56 -31.43 26.60
C LYS A 96 6.45 -30.18 25.71
N PHE A 97 5.27 -29.58 25.64
CA PHE A 97 4.96 -28.44 24.75
C PHE A 97 4.95 -27.09 25.47
N SER A 98 5.52 -26.99 26.68
CA SER A 98 5.43 -25.78 27.49
C SER A 98 6.09 -24.57 26.83
N LEU A 99 7.27 -24.77 26.20
CA LEU A 99 8.02 -23.70 25.54
C LEU A 99 7.33 -23.22 24.28
N TYR A 100 6.74 -24.14 23.50
CA TYR A 100 5.92 -23.77 22.35
C TYR A 100 4.71 -22.93 22.76
N ARG A 101 3.98 -23.34 23.80
CA ARG A 101 2.86 -22.56 24.35
C ARG A 101 3.31 -21.20 24.89
N GLU A 102 4.47 -21.13 25.53
CA GLU A 102 5.07 -19.87 26.00
C GLU A 102 5.34 -18.93 24.83
N TRP A 103 5.97 -19.44 23.75
CA TRP A 103 6.20 -18.67 22.53
C TRP A 103 4.89 -18.19 21.87
N LEU A 104 3.87 -19.04 21.77
CA LEU A 104 2.56 -18.65 21.20
C LEU A 104 1.94 -17.47 21.95
N LEU A 105 2.06 -17.45 23.28
CA LEU A 105 1.56 -16.32 24.05
C LEU A 105 2.40 -15.06 23.78
N ILE A 106 3.73 -15.17 23.74
CA ILE A 106 4.62 -14.05 23.40
C ILE A 106 4.25 -13.50 22.02
N LEU A 107 4.05 -14.39 21.04
CA LEU A 107 3.65 -14.02 19.68
C LEU A 107 2.30 -13.30 19.67
N LEU A 108 1.30 -13.81 20.40
CA LEU A 108 0.00 -13.15 20.52
C LEU A 108 0.15 -11.71 21.04
N PHE A 109 0.95 -11.52 22.09
CA PHE A 109 1.22 -10.18 22.62
C PHE A 109 1.94 -9.29 21.59
N CYS A 110 2.97 -9.80 20.91
CA CYS A 110 3.67 -9.06 19.86
C CYS A 110 2.75 -8.67 18.70
N ILE A 111 1.83 -9.55 18.27
CA ILE A 111 0.86 -9.25 17.21
C ILE A 111 -0.05 -8.09 17.64
N LEU A 112 -0.69 -8.20 18.81
CA LEU A 112 -1.56 -7.14 19.31
C LEU A 112 -0.79 -5.83 19.47
N ASN A 113 0.39 -5.88 20.08
CA ASN A 113 1.15 -4.68 20.36
C ASN A 113 1.72 -4.00 19.11
N SER A 114 1.94 -4.72 18.01
CA SER A 114 2.51 -4.17 16.76
C SER A 114 1.45 -3.71 15.74
N THR A 115 0.15 -3.84 16.03
CA THR A 115 -0.91 -3.65 15.02
C THR A 115 -1.88 -2.49 15.32
N TYR A 116 -1.54 -1.56 16.22
CA TYR A 116 -2.41 -0.41 16.54
C TYR A 116 -2.74 0.47 15.31
N ALA A 117 -1.73 0.80 14.49
CA ALA A 117 -1.93 1.57 13.26
C ALA A 117 -2.87 0.84 12.27
N ALA A 118 -2.81 -0.49 12.20
CA ALA A 118 -3.72 -1.27 11.36
C ALA A 118 -5.18 -1.07 11.78
N SER A 119 -5.47 -1.04 13.10
CA SER A 119 -6.82 -0.77 13.59
C SER A 119 -7.34 0.62 13.20
N PHE A 120 -6.47 1.64 13.22
CA PHE A 120 -6.84 2.98 12.79
C PHE A 120 -7.15 3.03 11.29
N PHE A 121 -6.23 2.56 10.44
CA PHE A 121 -6.41 2.63 9.00
C PHE A 121 -7.57 1.77 8.51
N TYR A 122 -7.75 0.58 9.08
CA TYR A 122 -8.90 -0.25 8.78
C TYR A 122 -10.22 0.46 9.12
N ALA A 123 -10.29 1.13 10.27
CA ALA A 123 -11.48 1.86 10.69
C ALA A 123 -11.77 3.09 9.82
N GLN A 124 -10.72 3.77 9.36
CA GLN A 124 -10.81 4.88 8.40
C GLN A 124 -11.42 4.42 7.08
N ASP A 125 -10.90 3.35 6.49
CA ASP A 125 -11.42 2.77 5.24
C ASP A 125 -12.83 2.19 5.46
N LEU A 126 -13.11 1.62 6.63
CA LEU A 126 -14.45 1.13 6.98
C LEU A 126 -15.48 2.26 7.03
N LYS A 127 -15.14 3.41 7.63
CA LYS A 127 -16.02 4.58 7.65
C LYS A 127 -16.34 5.06 6.24
N ALA A 128 -15.34 5.14 5.35
CA ALA A 128 -15.53 5.54 3.96
C ALA A 128 -16.47 4.57 3.21
N ARG A 129 -16.31 3.26 3.41
CA ARG A 129 -17.17 2.23 2.80
C ARG A 129 -18.61 2.25 3.31
N ASN A 130 -18.82 2.67 4.57
CA ASN A 130 -20.14 2.69 5.20
C ASN A 130 -21.07 3.83 4.74
N TYR A 131 -20.62 4.75 3.88
CA TYR A 131 -21.48 5.81 3.35
C TYR A 131 -22.58 5.28 2.42
N PHE A 132 -22.28 4.26 1.59
CA PHE A 132 -23.19 3.71 0.60
C PHE A 132 -22.93 2.21 0.40
N SER A 133 -23.93 1.46 -0.10
CA SER A 133 -23.68 0.08 -0.55
C SER A 133 -22.72 0.07 -1.74
N GLU A 134 -21.96 -1.01 -1.89
CA GLU A 134 -21.00 -1.15 -2.99
C GLU A 134 -21.66 -1.01 -4.38
N GLU A 135 -22.86 -1.57 -4.56
CA GLU A 135 -23.65 -1.41 -5.79
C GLU A 135 -23.96 0.06 -6.11
N GLU A 136 -24.35 0.83 -5.08
CA GLU A 136 -24.65 2.24 -5.24
C GLU A 136 -23.38 3.07 -5.46
N VAL A 137 -22.26 2.72 -4.80
CA VAL A 137 -20.95 3.33 -5.08
C VAL A 137 -20.58 3.12 -6.54
N SER A 138 -20.60 1.87 -7.02
CA SER A 138 -20.29 1.53 -8.41
C SER A 138 -21.13 2.35 -9.39
N ARG A 139 -22.45 2.39 -9.20
CA ARG A 139 -23.37 3.20 -10.04
C ARG A 139 -23.00 4.68 -10.05
N ARG A 140 -22.72 5.27 -8.88
CA ARG A 140 -22.37 6.70 -8.75
C ARG A 140 -21.01 7.01 -9.37
N LEU A 141 -20.03 6.12 -9.21
CA LEU A 141 -18.72 6.24 -9.85
C LEU A 141 -18.87 6.21 -11.38
N GLU A 142 -19.70 5.34 -11.95
CA GLU A 142 -19.99 5.35 -13.39
C GLU A 142 -20.60 6.67 -13.85
N ILE A 143 -21.58 7.21 -13.10
CA ILE A 143 -22.23 8.49 -13.41
C ILE A 143 -21.21 9.64 -13.38
N ILE A 144 -20.39 9.73 -12.34
CA ILE A 144 -19.40 10.79 -12.20
C ILE A 144 -18.33 10.65 -13.30
N SER A 145 -17.82 9.45 -13.53
CA SER A 145 -16.81 9.19 -14.56
C SER A 145 -17.29 9.53 -15.97
N LEU A 146 -18.51 9.11 -16.34
CA LEU A 146 -19.12 9.47 -17.63
C LEU A 146 -19.37 10.98 -17.75
N SER A 147 -19.78 11.64 -16.65
CA SER A 147 -20.01 13.09 -16.62
C SER A 147 -18.74 13.89 -16.88
N SER A 148 -17.56 13.31 -16.65
CA SER A 148 -16.29 13.99 -16.86
C SER A 148 -16.01 14.32 -18.34
N LEU A 149 -16.65 13.62 -19.29
CA LEU A 149 -16.57 13.96 -20.71
C LEU A 149 -17.16 15.35 -20.99
N PHE A 150 -18.03 15.84 -20.11
CA PHE A 150 -18.86 17.03 -20.32
C PHE A 150 -18.46 18.23 -19.47
N VAL A 151 -17.34 18.11 -18.76
CA VAL A 151 -16.66 19.22 -18.04
C VAL A 151 -15.31 19.49 -18.70
N GLU A 152 -14.60 20.53 -18.26
CA GLU A 152 -13.22 20.82 -18.66
C GLU A 152 -12.31 19.61 -18.38
N SER A 153 -11.69 19.05 -19.42
CA SER A 153 -10.88 17.82 -19.33
C SER A 153 -9.85 17.78 -20.46
N PRO A 154 -8.74 17.05 -20.32
CA PRO A 154 -7.77 16.90 -21.39
C PRO A 154 -8.33 16.10 -22.57
N TYR A 155 -7.75 16.34 -23.73
CA TYR A 155 -7.99 15.58 -24.95
C TYR A 155 -7.09 14.34 -25.02
N ARG A 156 -7.57 13.28 -25.69
CA ARG A 156 -6.87 11.99 -25.82
C ARG A 156 -5.88 12.02 -26.99
N GLU A 157 -6.34 12.46 -28.14
CA GLU A 157 -5.54 12.53 -29.36
C GLU A 157 -4.74 13.83 -29.40
N SER A 158 -3.43 13.69 -29.69
CA SER A 158 -2.51 14.81 -29.88
C SER A 158 -2.63 15.41 -31.30
N ASN A 159 -2.19 16.67 -31.43
CA ASN A 159 -1.98 17.36 -32.70
C ASN A 159 -0.81 16.82 -33.51
N PHE A 160 0.02 15.95 -32.93
CA PHE A 160 1.09 15.28 -33.66
C PHE A 160 0.88 13.76 -33.72
N ILE A 161 1.13 13.19 -34.89
CA ILE A 161 1.31 11.75 -35.08
C ILE A 161 2.72 11.48 -35.59
N THR A 162 3.23 10.29 -35.28
CA THR A 162 4.52 9.85 -35.79
C THR A 162 4.28 8.98 -37.03
N GLU A 163 4.81 9.41 -38.17
CA GLU A 163 4.79 8.64 -39.41
C GLU A 163 6.20 8.12 -39.73
N TYR A 164 6.30 6.88 -40.21
CA TYR A 164 7.56 6.33 -40.70
C TYR A 164 7.63 6.49 -42.22
N LYS A 165 8.56 7.33 -42.69
CA LYS A 165 8.80 7.59 -44.12
C LYS A 165 10.30 7.61 -44.39
N ASP A 166 10.73 6.93 -45.45
CA ASP A 166 12.11 6.90 -45.93
C ASP A 166 13.16 6.58 -44.85
N GLY A 167 12.86 5.61 -43.98
CA GLY A 167 13.79 5.17 -42.94
C GLY A 167 13.82 6.05 -41.69
N LYS A 168 13.00 7.12 -41.63
CA LYS A 168 12.97 8.09 -40.51
C LYS A 168 11.58 8.23 -39.93
N TYR A 169 11.51 8.50 -38.63
CA TYR A 169 10.29 8.91 -37.94
C TYR A 169 10.10 10.41 -38.09
N LEU A 170 8.98 10.84 -38.68
CA LEU A 170 8.60 12.23 -38.85
C LEU A 170 7.40 12.53 -37.96
N GLN A 171 7.42 13.67 -37.25
CA GLN A 171 6.21 14.19 -36.61
C GLN A 171 5.40 14.97 -37.64
N VAL A 172 4.17 14.54 -37.84
CA VAL A 172 3.20 15.18 -38.74
C VAL A 172 2.11 15.81 -37.91
N GLU A 173 1.87 17.10 -38.15
CA GLU A 173 0.78 17.83 -37.53
C GLU A 173 -0.55 17.45 -38.18
N ARG A 174 -1.59 17.27 -37.37
CA ARG A 174 -2.96 17.03 -37.80
C ARG A 174 -3.91 17.90 -36.98
N ASP A 175 -5.06 18.21 -37.57
CA ASP A 175 -6.14 18.99 -36.95
C ASP A 175 -7.35 18.14 -36.55
N SER A 176 -7.35 16.88 -36.98
CA SER A 176 -8.47 15.95 -36.88
C SER A 176 -8.00 14.51 -36.61
N PHE A 177 -8.91 13.70 -36.08
CA PHE A 177 -8.70 12.28 -35.83
C PHE A 177 -9.92 11.48 -36.31
N GLN A 178 -9.69 10.24 -36.73
CA GLN A 178 -10.76 9.35 -37.15
C GLN A 178 -11.33 8.61 -35.94
N TYR A 179 -12.66 8.63 -35.78
CA TYR A 179 -13.38 7.82 -34.81
C TYR A 179 -14.60 7.19 -35.46
N GLY A 180 -14.64 5.85 -35.46
CA GLY A 180 -15.61 5.11 -36.27
C GLY A 180 -15.43 5.43 -37.77
N SER A 181 -16.52 5.82 -38.43
CA SER A 181 -16.51 6.15 -39.87
C SER A 181 -16.38 7.65 -40.17
N ARG A 182 -16.07 8.49 -39.18
CA ARG A 182 -16.03 9.95 -39.34
C ARG A 182 -14.71 10.54 -38.83
N ASN A 183 -14.31 11.68 -39.41
CA ASN A 183 -13.22 12.51 -38.92
C ASN A 183 -13.80 13.60 -38.01
N TYR A 184 -13.21 13.75 -36.83
CA TYR A 184 -13.56 14.76 -35.84
C TYR A 184 -12.39 15.71 -35.64
N SER A 185 -12.67 16.98 -35.38
CA SER A 185 -11.64 17.92 -34.93
C SER A 185 -10.99 17.44 -33.63
N LEU A 186 -9.70 17.69 -33.43
CA LEU A 186 -9.01 17.42 -32.15
C LEU A 186 -9.62 18.18 -30.97
N LYS A 187 -10.32 19.29 -31.21
CA LYS A 187 -11.05 20.05 -30.19
C LYS A 187 -12.48 19.54 -29.97
N SER A 188 -12.88 18.46 -30.65
CA SER A 188 -14.21 17.89 -30.51
C SER A 188 -14.39 17.26 -29.14
N LEU A 189 -15.62 17.32 -28.60
CA LEU A 189 -16.01 16.63 -27.38
C LEU A 189 -15.72 15.11 -27.45
N VAL A 190 -15.78 14.52 -28.65
CA VAL A 190 -15.48 13.10 -28.90
C VAL A 190 -14.02 12.76 -28.60
N ASN A 191 -13.11 13.75 -28.60
CA ASN A 191 -11.70 13.56 -28.27
C ASN A 191 -11.43 13.59 -26.74
N LYS A 192 -12.43 13.91 -25.91
CA LYS A 192 -12.23 13.91 -24.46
C LYS A 192 -12.05 12.51 -23.89
N ARG A 193 -11.39 12.44 -22.74
CA ARG A 193 -11.18 11.22 -21.95
C ARG A 193 -12.06 11.26 -20.70
N ILE A 194 -12.53 10.09 -20.26
CA ILE A 194 -13.14 10.00 -18.94
C ILE A 194 -12.08 10.14 -17.84
N GLN A 195 -12.51 10.57 -16.66
CA GLN A 195 -11.75 10.47 -15.43
C GLN A 195 -12.14 9.16 -14.73
N GLY A 196 -11.17 8.25 -14.64
CA GLY A 196 -11.35 6.96 -13.98
C GLY A 196 -11.31 7.06 -12.45
N PHE A 197 -11.76 5.99 -11.81
CA PHE A 197 -11.67 5.78 -10.38
C PHE A 197 -10.91 4.49 -10.10
N THR A 198 -10.18 4.42 -8.98
CA THR A 198 -9.41 3.21 -8.61
C THR A 198 -10.28 1.97 -8.45
N TYR A 199 -11.59 2.15 -8.25
CA TYR A 199 -12.57 1.06 -8.15
C TYR A 199 -12.72 0.26 -9.45
N PHE A 200 -12.50 0.91 -10.59
CA PHE A 200 -12.60 0.29 -11.89
C PHE A 200 -11.21 -0.04 -12.43
N ASN A 201 -11.13 -1.15 -13.18
CA ASN A 201 -9.94 -1.49 -13.95
C ASN A 201 -9.93 -0.73 -15.30
N ASP A 202 -8.78 -0.74 -15.96
CA ASP A 202 -8.58 -0.06 -17.25
C ASP A 202 -9.56 -0.52 -18.34
N GLU A 203 -9.97 -1.80 -18.30
CA GLU A 203 -10.95 -2.36 -19.23
C GLU A 203 -12.32 -1.70 -19.04
N LYS A 204 -12.81 -1.65 -17.80
CA LYS A 204 -14.10 -1.06 -17.45
C LYS A 204 -14.11 0.44 -17.76
N ASP A 205 -13.04 1.16 -17.45
CA ASP A 205 -12.89 2.56 -17.83
C ASP A 205 -12.95 2.74 -19.36
N SER A 206 -12.24 1.89 -20.11
CA SER A 206 -12.26 1.92 -21.57
C SER A 206 -13.68 1.66 -22.14
N LEU A 207 -14.43 0.73 -21.55
CA LEU A 207 -15.81 0.45 -21.93
C LEU A 207 -16.76 1.62 -21.61
N MET A 208 -16.56 2.32 -20.50
CA MET A 208 -17.34 3.51 -20.15
C MET A 208 -17.05 4.67 -21.10
N GLU A 209 -15.78 4.91 -21.43
CA GLU A 209 -15.41 5.94 -22.41
C GLU A 209 -16.04 5.65 -23.77
N LEU A 210 -15.98 4.39 -24.23
CA LEU A 210 -16.63 3.94 -25.46
C LEU A 210 -18.15 4.19 -25.41
N LYS A 211 -18.80 3.86 -24.29
CA LYS A 211 -20.24 4.09 -24.08
C LYS A 211 -20.61 5.57 -24.21
N GLY A 212 -19.87 6.45 -23.53
CA GLY A 212 -20.08 7.91 -23.61
C GLY A 212 -19.87 8.46 -25.02
N LYS A 213 -18.80 8.05 -25.71
CA LYS A 213 -18.54 8.43 -27.10
C LYS A 213 -19.58 7.89 -28.07
N ARG A 214 -20.08 6.67 -27.86
CA ARG A 214 -21.19 6.12 -28.65
C ARG A 214 -22.46 6.95 -28.53
N TRP A 215 -22.80 7.42 -27.32
CA TRP A 215 -23.95 8.31 -27.15
C TRP A 215 -23.84 9.59 -27.97
N LEU A 216 -22.65 10.16 -28.10
CA LEU A 216 -22.40 11.34 -28.94
C LEU A 216 -22.59 11.02 -30.43
N ILE A 217 -21.93 9.99 -30.96
CA ILE A 217 -21.96 9.70 -32.40
C ILE A 217 -23.31 9.16 -32.87
N GLU A 218 -24.05 8.47 -32.00
CA GLU A 218 -25.39 7.92 -32.29
C GLU A 218 -26.52 8.91 -31.96
N ASN A 219 -26.19 10.14 -31.56
CA ASN A 219 -27.14 11.19 -31.20
C ASN A 219 -28.13 10.77 -30.09
N LYS A 220 -27.66 10.05 -29.06
CA LYS A 220 -28.45 9.56 -27.92
C LYS A 220 -28.68 10.65 -26.87
N LYS A 221 -29.47 11.67 -27.24
CA LYS A 221 -29.78 12.83 -26.38
C LYS A 221 -30.33 12.44 -25.01
N ASP A 222 -31.29 11.51 -24.99
CA ASP A 222 -31.98 11.09 -23.76
C ASP A 222 -31.02 10.50 -22.73
N SER A 223 -30.03 9.71 -23.17
CA SER A 223 -29.02 9.11 -22.29
C SER A 223 -28.15 10.18 -21.62
N ILE A 224 -27.75 11.20 -22.38
CA ILE A 224 -26.90 12.29 -21.88
C ILE A 224 -27.70 13.19 -20.92
N GLN A 225 -28.94 13.50 -21.26
CA GLN A 225 -29.83 14.26 -20.37
C GLN A 225 -30.10 13.51 -19.06
N LEU A 226 -30.33 12.18 -19.13
CA LEU A 226 -30.48 11.35 -17.94
C LEU A 226 -29.20 11.35 -17.08
N LEU A 227 -28.02 11.24 -17.70
CA LEU A 227 -26.74 11.32 -17.01
C LEU A 227 -26.62 12.61 -16.20
N PHE A 228 -26.96 13.76 -16.78
CA PHE A 228 -26.92 15.05 -16.07
C PHE A 228 -27.94 15.14 -14.95
N ARG A 229 -29.15 14.63 -15.14
CA ARG A 229 -30.15 14.57 -14.06
C ARG A 229 -29.63 13.74 -12.88
N GLU A 230 -29.04 12.59 -13.14
CA GLU A 230 -28.46 11.72 -12.11
C GLU A 230 -27.24 12.35 -11.43
N PHE A 231 -26.36 13.01 -12.17
CA PHE A 231 -25.23 13.75 -11.60
C PHE A 231 -25.70 14.87 -10.65
N PHE A 232 -26.71 15.63 -11.06
CA PHE A 232 -27.28 16.70 -10.23
C PHE A 232 -28.04 16.16 -9.02
N LYS A 233 -28.66 14.99 -9.13
CA LYS A 233 -29.27 14.29 -7.99
C LYS A 233 -28.21 13.94 -6.94
N ILE A 234 -27.08 13.36 -7.36
CA ILE A 234 -25.95 13.07 -6.46
C ILE A 234 -25.40 14.36 -5.82
N SER A 235 -25.22 15.41 -6.62
CA SER A 235 -24.77 16.72 -6.11
C SER A 235 -25.70 17.28 -5.03
N LYS A 236 -27.02 17.24 -5.27
CA LYS A 236 -28.04 17.78 -4.36
C LYS A 236 -28.13 17.00 -3.04
N GLU A 237 -27.97 15.67 -3.09
CA GLU A 237 -27.94 14.84 -1.88
C GLU A 237 -26.83 15.26 -0.90
N HIS A 238 -25.74 15.80 -1.43
CA HIS A 238 -24.58 16.28 -0.66
C HIS A 238 -24.59 17.78 -0.40
N GLY A 239 -25.69 18.47 -0.70
CA GLY A 239 -25.80 19.93 -0.51
C GLY A 239 -24.90 20.75 -1.44
N LEU A 240 -24.41 20.17 -2.53
CA LEU A 240 -23.54 20.85 -3.49
C LEU A 240 -24.37 21.70 -4.45
N SER A 241 -23.87 22.89 -4.76
CA SER A 241 -24.51 23.84 -5.67
C SER A 241 -23.77 23.92 -7.00
N SER A 242 -24.54 24.23 -8.05
CA SER A 242 -24.07 24.56 -9.40
C SER A 242 -24.81 25.80 -9.84
N ASN A 243 -24.21 26.59 -10.74
CA ASN A 243 -24.86 27.75 -11.32
C ASN A 243 -25.64 27.44 -12.63
N ILE A 244 -25.72 26.17 -13.02
CA ILE A 244 -26.51 25.71 -14.19
C ILE A 244 -27.46 24.57 -13.80
N THR A 245 -28.47 24.32 -14.62
CA THR A 245 -29.36 23.15 -14.50
C THR A 245 -28.91 22.03 -15.45
N PRO A 246 -29.38 20.77 -15.28
CA PRO A 246 -29.12 19.70 -16.24
C PRO A 246 -29.51 20.07 -17.68
N GLU A 247 -30.64 20.75 -17.86
CA GLU A 247 -31.12 21.20 -19.16
C GLU A 247 -30.20 22.26 -19.76
N LYS A 248 -29.75 23.22 -18.93
CA LYS A 248 -28.81 24.25 -19.39
C LYS A 248 -27.44 23.65 -19.72
N TRP A 249 -26.96 22.70 -18.92
CA TRP A 249 -25.70 22.00 -19.19
C TRP A 249 -25.75 21.31 -20.56
N PHE A 250 -26.84 20.62 -20.87
CA PHE A 250 -27.05 19.99 -22.18
C PHE A 250 -27.04 21.01 -23.33
N GLU A 251 -27.74 22.14 -23.19
CA GLU A 251 -27.76 23.21 -24.20
C GLU A 251 -26.37 23.79 -24.47
N LEU A 252 -25.54 23.93 -23.44
CA LEU A 252 -24.20 24.53 -23.53
C LEU A 252 -23.17 23.64 -24.26
N ILE A 253 -23.40 22.32 -24.28
CA ILE A 253 -22.39 21.35 -24.74
C ILE A 253 -22.81 20.59 -26.00
N TYR A 254 -24.12 20.45 -26.26
CA TYR A 254 -24.61 19.50 -27.23
C TYR A 254 -24.68 20.11 -28.64
N ASP A 255 -23.61 19.94 -29.41
CA ASP A 255 -23.44 20.44 -30.78
C ASP A 255 -23.30 19.28 -31.78
N TYR A 256 -24.30 18.39 -31.86
CA TYR A 256 -24.26 17.29 -32.84
C TYR A 256 -24.40 17.83 -34.28
N PRO A 257 -23.61 17.34 -35.26
CA PRO A 257 -22.68 16.20 -35.18
C PRO A 257 -21.21 16.56 -34.91
N GLU A 258 -20.85 17.84 -34.94
CA GLU A 258 -19.45 18.27 -34.96
C GLU A 258 -18.81 18.29 -33.57
N PHE A 259 -19.60 18.63 -32.56
CA PHE A 259 -19.20 18.79 -31.16
C PHE A 259 -17.99 19.70 -30.99
N THR A 260 -17.95 20.81 -31.74
CA THR A 260 -16.85 21.79 -31.71
C THR A 260 -17.28 23.14 -31.18
N LYS A 261 -18.58 23.45 -31.20
CA LYS A 261 -19.16 24.70 -30.70
C LYS A 261 -19.81 24.49 -29.34
N TYR A 262 -19.03 24.08 -28.35
CA TYR A 262 -19.48 23.92 -26.97
C TYR A 262 -18.79 24.91 -26.02
N ILE A 263 -19.44 25.21 -24.90
CA ILE A 263 -18.85 26.00 -23.82
C ILE A 263 -18.13 25.06 -22.84
N ASN A 264 -16.93 25.44 -22.39
CA ASN A 264 -16.23 24.70 -21.34
C ASN A 264 -16.94 24.91 -20.01
N VAL A 265 -17.53 23.85 -19.48
CA VAL A 265 -18.13 23.84 -18.14
C VAL A 265 -17.04 23.49 -17.12
N GLY A 266 -16.79 24.39 -16.19
CA GLY A 266 -15.79 24.21 -15.14
C GLY A 266 -16.17 23.12 -14.14
N LYS A 267 -15.15 22.55 -13.51
CA LYS A 267 -15.30 21.51 -12.47
C LYS A 267 -15.60 22.05 -11.07
N THR A 268 -15.44 23.37 -10.90
CA THR A 268 -15.73 24.16 -9.71
C THR A 268 -15.98 25.62 -10.13
N SER A 269 -16.42 26.48 -9.22
CA SER A 269 -16.66 27.89 -9.52
C SER A 269 -15.36 28.67 -9.75
N LYS A 270 -14.28 28.32 -9.03
CA LYS A 270 -13.01 29.05 -9.02
C LYS A 270 -11.91 28.16 -9.58
N GLU A 271 -11.26 28.59 -10.65
CA GLU A 271 -10.05 27.93 -11.12
C GLU A 271 -8.87 28.43 -10.29
N TYR A 272 -8.13 27.52 -9.68
CA TYR A 272 -6.84 27.87 -9.11
C TYR A 272 -5.84 28.00 -10.27
N SER A 273 -5.41 29.23 -10.57
CA SER A 273 -4.22 29.45 -11.40
C SER A 273 -3.06 28.69 -10.76
N GLN A 274 -2.59 27.65 -11.44
CA GLN A 274 -1.33 26.98 -11.08
C GLN A 274 -0.16 27.86 -11.54
N ASN A 275 0.04 29.02 -10.90
CA ASN A 275 1.37 29.62 -10.88
C ASN A 275 2.21 28.80 -9.89
N TYR A 276 2.75 27.68 -10.35
CA TYR A 276 3.88 27.03 -9.70
C TYR A 276 5.10 27.96 -9.84
N SER A 277 5.21 28.94 -8.95
CA SER A 277 6.52 29.51 -8.63
C SER A 277 7.26 28.46 -7.80
N TYR A 278 8.11 27.69 -8.47
CA TYR A 278 9.06 26.81 -7.80
C TYR A 278 10.03 27.70 -7.02
N TYR A 279 10.13 27.49 -5.71
CA TYR A 279 11.07 28.20 -4.84
C TYR A 279 12.52 27.90 -5.24
N GLU A 280 13.29 28.98 -5.33
CA GLU A 280 14.71 29.18 -5.04
C GLU A 280 15.69 28.01 -5.19
N GLY A 281 16.70 28.20 -6.07
CA GLY A 281 18.05 27.67 -5.80
C GLY A 281 18.74 26.89 -6.91
N VAL A 282 18.20 26.82 -8.13
CA VAL A 282 18.96 26.30 -9.28
C VAL A 282 18.72 27.21 -10.48
N ASN A 283 19.74 27.99 -10.84
CA ASN A 283 19.82 28.61 -12.17
C ASN A 283 19.92 27.47 -13.19
N VAL A 284 18.78 27.07 -13.72
CA VAL A 284 18.72 26.34 -14.98
C VAL A 284 18.23 27.34 -16.01
N ASP A 285 19.15 27.81 -16.86
CA ASP A 285 18.86 28.58 -18.07
C ASP A 285 18.05 27.71 -19.03
N TYR A 286 16.77 27.54 -18.75
CA TYR A 286 15.77 27.37 -19.79
C TYR A 286 15.00 28.67 -19.86
N ASP A 287 15.21 29.37 -20.97
CA ASP A 287 14.48 30.55 -21.41
C ASP A 287 13.00 30.16 -21.54
N TYR A 288 12.27 30.20 -20.43
CA TYR A 288 10.81 30.16 -20.46
C TYR A 288 10.39 31.45 -21.15
N ALA A 289 9.91 31.31 -22.38
CA ALA A 289 9.20 32.35 -23.07
C ALA A 289 8.18 32.96 -22.09
N ILE A 290 8.42 34.21 -21.72
CA ILE A 290 7.43 35.11 -21.15
C ILE A 290 6.17 34.93 -22.00
N GLU A 291 5.05 34.59 -21.35
CA GLU A 291 3.77 34.48 -22.05
C GLU A 291 3.59 35.73 -22.95
N PRO A 292 3.32 35.56 -24.25
CA PRO A 292 3.19 36.70 -25.13
C PRO A 292 2.07 37.60 -24.62
N GLU A 293 2.37 38.90 -24.45
CA GLU A 293 1.36 39.93 -24.26
C GLU A 293 0.26 39.75 -25.32
N GLY A 294 -0.95 39.44 -24.88
CA GLY A 294 -2.11 39.25 -25.77
C GLY A 294 -2.73 37.86 -25.81
N VAL A 295 -2.62 37.03 -24.76
CA VAL A 295 -3.46 35.81 -24.64
C VAL A 295 -4.93 36.25 -24.60
N ALA A 296 -5.67 35.98 -25.68
CA ALA A 296 -7.09 36.20 -25.72
C ALA A 296 -7.76 35.29 -24.68
N HIS A 297 -8.13 35.85 -23.54
CA HIS A 297 -8.84 35.10 -22.50
C HIS A 297 -10.17 34.59 -23.06
N ASP A 298 -10.50 33.32 -22.80
CA ASP A 298 -11.81 32.74 -23.12
C ASP A 298 -12.91 33.43 -22.30
N THR A 299 -13.46 34.51 -22.84
CA THR A 299 -14.55 35.30 -22.23
C THR A 299 -15.92 34.64 -22.36
N LEU A 300 -16.04 33.58 -23.17
CA LEU A 300 -17.28 32.84 -23.35
C LEU A 300 -17.50 31.85 -22.21
N SER A 301 -16.44 31.14 -21.81
CA SER A 301 -16.48 30.12 -20.76
C SER A 301 -15.98 30.62 -19.39
N LYS A 302 -15.16 31.68 -19.35
CA LYS A 302 -14.52 32.17 -18.12
C LYS A 302 -14.87 33.62 -17.82
N THR A 303 -14.75 34.01 -16.55
CA THR A 303 -14.93 35.37 -16.04
C THR A 303 -13.74 35.71 -15.16
N ILE A 304 -13.15 36.88 -15.38
CA ILE A 304 -12.01 37.36 -14.59
C ILE A 304 -12.54 38.32 -13.54
N LYS A 305 -12.13 38.13 -12.28
CA LYS A 305 -12.42 39.05 -11.18
C LYS A 305 -11.11 39.44 -10.50
N VAL A 306 -10.86 40.74 -10.47
CA VAL A 306 -9.71 41.33 -9.77
C VAL A 306 -10.11 41.63 -8.33
N VAL A 307 -9.34 41.12 -7.36
CA VAL A 307 -9.54 41.40 -5.92
C VAL A 307 -8.21 41.87 -5.35
N GLY A 308 -8.07 43.16 -5.09
CA GLY A 308 -6.77 43.78 -4.81
C GLY A 308 -5.91 43.81 -6.08
N ASP A 309 -4.63 43.46 -5.96
CA ASP A 309 -3.69 43.33 -7.09
C ASP A 309 -3.62 41.91 -7.68
N GLN A 310 -4.57 41.03 -7.32
CA GLN A 310 -4.61 39.65 -7.83
C GLN A 310 -5.82 39.41 -8.73
N GLU A 311 -5.55 38.86 -9.91
CA GLU A 311 -6.57 38.39 -10.85
C GLU A 311 -6.94 36.94 -10.56
N TYR A 312 -8.24 36.66 -10.50
CA TYR A 312 -8.78 35.31 -10.33
C TYR A 312 -9.68 34.95 -11.51
N ILE A 313 -9.46 33.76 -12.07
CA ILE A 313 -10.26 33.21 -13.17
C ILE A 313 -11.35 32.31 -12.57
N TYR A 314 -12.59 32.56 -12.97
CA TYR A 314 -13.77 31.79 -12.57
C TYR A 314 -14.42 31.17 -13.80
N SER A 315 -14.89 29.94 -13.67
CA SER A 315 -15.69 29.33 -14.73
C SER A 315 -17.09 29.97 -14.74
N LYS A 316 -17.51 30.49 -15.88
CA LYS A 316 -18.81 31.17 -16.04
C LYS A 316 -19.97 30.19 -15.84
N TYR A 317 -19.78 28.94 -16.23
CA TYR A 317 -20.69 27.84 -15.97
C TYR A 317 -19.88 26.72 -15.32
N TYR A 318 -20.39 26.16 -14.22
CA TYR A 318 -19.70 25.10 -13.51
C TYR A 318 -20.67 24.12 -12.87
N VAL A 319 -20.16 22.92 -12.64
CA VAL A 319 -20.80 21.87 -11.84
C VAL A 319 -19.84 21.46 -10.72
N PRO A 320 -20.31 20.92 -9.57
CA PRO A 320 -19.44 20.57 -8.44
C PRO A 320 -18.70 19.23 -8.66
N PHE A 321 -18.00 19.13 -9.78
CA PHE A 321 -17.36 17.89 -10.23
C PHE A 321 -16.15 17.53 -9.36
N ASP A 322 -15.31 18.49 -8.97
CA ASP A 322 -14.11 18.20 -8.16
C ASP A 322 -14.48 17.70 -6.76
N ALA A 323 -15.47 18.31 -6.14
CA ALA A 323 -15.97 17.90 -4.81
C ALA A 323 -16.48 16.44 -4.82
N LEU A 324 -17.29 16.08 -5.83
CA LEU A 324 -17.75 14.71 -6.01
C LEU A 324 -16.59 13.77 -6.31
N THR A 325 -15.69 14.13 -7.22
CA THR A 325 -14.59 13.26 -7.63
C THR A 325 -13.61 13.00 -6.49
N LYS A 326 -13.29 14.02 -5.70
CA LYS A 326 -12.46 13.88 -4.50
C LYS A 326 -13.11 12.95 -3.47
N SER A 327 -14.39 13.16 -3.19
CA SER A 327 -15.12 12.43 -2.16
C SER A 327 -15.36 10.97 -2.53
N TYR A 328 -15.89 10.72 -3.74
CA TYR A 328 -16.09 9.36 -4.25
C TYR A 328 -14.75 8.68 -4.57
N GLY A 329 -13.69 9.43 -4.87
CA GLY A 329 -12.32 8.92 -4.98
C GLY A 329 -11.78 8.38 -3.66
N LYS A 330 -12.14 8.98 -2.51
CA LYS A 330 -11.82 8.41 -1.18
C LYS A 330 -12.55 7.09 -0.95
N ILE A 331 -13.85 7.02 -1.28
CA ILE A 331 -14.66 5.79 -1.15
C ILE A 331 -14.11 4.69 -2.06
N SER A 332 -13.85 5.02 -3.33
CA SER A 332 -13.27 4.14 -4.34
C SER A 332 -11.94 3.51 -3.87
N ARG A 333 -11.04 4.32 -3.30
CA ARG A 333 -9.76 3.82 -2.76
C ARG A 333 -9.95 2.88 -1.58
N ALA A 334 -10.92 3.13 -0.70
CA ALA A 334 -11.18 2.28 0.45
C ALA A 334 -11.67 0.86 0.07
N TYR A 335 -12.21 0.67 -1.15
CA TYR A 335 -12.57 -0.65 -1.68
C TYR A 335 -11.38 -1.35 -2.34
N GLU A 336 -10.70 -0.72 -3.30
CA GLU A 336 -9.68 -1.39 -4.12
C GLU A 336 -8.24 -1.24 -3.63
N ASN A 337 -7.90 -0.13 -2.99
CA ASN A 337 -6.56 0.12 -2.48
C ASN A 337 -6.60 0.58 -1.01
N PRO A 338 -7.15 -0.26 -0.11
CA PRO A 338 -7.18 0.05 1.31
C PRO A 338 -5.74 0.10 1.85
N VAL A 339 -5.52 0.96 2.84
CA VAL A 339 -4.20 1.11 3.46
C VAL A 339 -3.78 -0.20 4.14
N VAL A 340 -4.73 -0.92 4.73
CA VAL A 340 -4.52 -2.23 5.35
C VAL A 340 -4.71 -3.34 4.31
N ASN A 341 -3.77 -3.44 3.38
CA ASN A 341 -3.71 -4.52 2.41
C ASN A 341 -2.92 -5.74 2.95
N LEU A 342 -2.85 -6.81 2.17
CA LEU A 342 -2.18 -8.06 2.58
C LEU A 342 -0.69 -7.85 2.88
N GLU A 343 0.02 -7.06 2.09
CA GLU A 343 1.45 -6.77 2.28
C GLU A 343 1.71 -6.01 3.59
N PHE A 344 0.85 -5.03 3.90
CA PHE A 344 0.90 -4.29 5.16
C PHE A 344 0.71 -5.24 6.35
N VAL A 345 -0.32 -6.10 6.31
CA VAL A 345 -0.58 -7.09 7.36
C VAL A 345 0.59 -8.09 7.48
N MET A 346 1.15 -8.56 6.37
CA MET A 346 2.30 -9.45 6.37
C MET A 346 3.52 -8.81 7.03
N SER A 347 3.78 -7.54 6.73
CA SER A 347 4.90 -6.79 7.31
C SER A 347 4.81 -6.71 8.83
N LEU A 348 3.60 -6.43 9.36
CA LEU A 348 3.35 -6.40 10.80
C LEU A 348 3.44 -7.78 11.46
N ILE A 349 2.98 -8.84 10.79
CA ILE A 349 3.10 -10.21 11.30
C ILE A 349 4.58 -10.64 11.36
N TYR A 350 5.38 -10.32 10.34
CA TYR A 350 6.81 -10.62 10.35
C TYR A 350 7.56 -9.85 11.44
N LEU A 351 7.21 -8.57 11.66
CA LEU A 351 7.73 -7.79 12.78
C LEU A 351 7.39 -8.46 14.13
N ALA A 352 6.12 -8.85 14.31
CA ALA A 352 5.67 -9.51 15.53
C ALA A 352 6.37 -10.87 15.75
N ILE A 353 6.56 -11.66 14.69
CA ILE A 353 7.32 -12.91 14.74
C ILE A 353 8.76 -12.64 15.16
N GLY A 354 9.45 -11.69 14.52
CA GLY A 354 10.82 -11.32 14.85
C GLY A 354 10.98 -10.91 16.33
N LEU A 355 10.11 -10.01 16.80
CA LEU A 355 10.07 -9.59 18.21
C LEU A 355 9.80 -10.78 19.14
N SER A 356 8.84 -11.64 18.80
CA SER A 356 8.49 -12.79 19.64
C SER A 356 9.65 -13.77 19.81
N LEU A 357 10.42 -14.00 18.74
CA LEU A 357 11.56 -14.92 18.73
C LEU A 357 12.74 -14.31 19.48
N CYS A 358 12.95 -13.00 19.34
CA CYS A 358 13.92 -12.23 20.10
C CYS A 358 13.69 -12.35 21.62
N VAL A 359 12.44 -12.18 22.07
CA VAL A 359 12.06 -12.31 23.49
C VAL A 359 12.12 -13.76 23.96
N PHE A 360 11.61 -14.69 23.14
CA PHE A 360 11.65 -16.12 23.45
C PHE A 360 13.09 -16.62 23.61
N SER A 361 14.00 -16.23 22.71
CA SER A 361 15.41 -16.63 22.71
C SER A 361 16.15 -16.11 23.95
N PHE A 362 15.84 -14.88 24.40
CA PHE A 362 16.33 -14.33 25.68
C PHE A 362 15.85 -15.13 26.89
N LYS A 363 14.63 -15.67 26.82
CA LYS A 363 14.05 -16.47 27.91
C LYS A 363 14.73 -17.83 28.03
N ILE A 364 15.09 -18.46 26.92
CA ILE A 364 15.68 -19.81 26.91
C ILE A 364 17.19 -19.83 27.12
N THR A 365 17.92 -18.77 26.73
CA THR A 365 19.38 -18.68 26.86
C THR A 365 19.83 -17.66 27.92
N SER A 366 21.12 -17.62 28.27
CA SER A 366 21.67 -16.58 29.16
C SER A 366 21.72 -15.22 28.45
N GLY A 367 21.65 -14.13 29.21
CA GLY A 367 21.77 -12.77 28.65
C GLY A 367 23.11 -12.57 27.93
N ARG A 368 24.18 -13.19 28.44
CA ARG A 368 25.50 -13.24 27.79
C ARG A 368 25.43 -13.91 26.42
N ASN A 369 24.86 -15.11 26.30
CA ASN A 369 24.76 -15.82 25.02
C ASN A 369 23.87 -15.07 24.02
N TRP A 370 22.81 -14.44 24.51
CA TRP A 370 21.92 -13.60 23.71
C TRP A 370 22.67 -12.39 23.14
N LEU A 371 23.42 -11.66 23.96
CA LEU A 371 24.20 -10.50 23.52
C LEU A 371 25.31 -10.89 22.54
N ILE A 372 26.05 -11.97 22.85
CA ILE A 372 27.08 -12.48 21.94
C ILE A 372 26.46 -12.88 20.60
N ALA A 373 25.32 -13.57 20.59
CA ALA A 373 24.62 -13.92 19.35
C ALA A 373 24.22 -12.71 18.52
N PHE A 374 23.74 -11.64 19.17
CA PHE A 374 23.36 -10.41 18.49
C PHE A 374 24.57 -9.74 17.84
N VAL A 375 25.66 -9.58 18.59
CA VAL A 375 26.90 -8.96 18.08
C VAL A 375 27.52 -9.79 16.97
N THR A 376 27.65 -11.11 17.15
CA THR A 376 28.29 -11.97 16.15
C THR A 376 27.45 -12.11 14.88
N LEU A 377 26.12 -12.10 14.98
CA LEU A 377 25.26 -12.09 13.80
C LEU A 377 25.37 -10.77 13.03
N GLY A 378 25.44 -9.64 13.74
CA GLY A 378 25.67 -8.33 13.14
C GLY A 378 27.02 -8.25 12.41
N LEU A 379 28.10 -8.68 13.05
CA LEU A 379 29.43 -8.74 12.44
C LEU A 379 29.45 -9.67 11.21
N PHE A 380 28.80 -10.83 11.30
CA PHE A 380 28.67 -11.75 10.17
C PHE A 380 27.91 -11.11 9.01
N GLY A 381 26.87 -10.33 9.29
CA GLY A 381 26.13 -9.55 8.29
C GLY A 381 27.03 -8.54 7.56
N ILE A 382 27.85 -7.79 8.30
CA ILE A 382 28.81 -6.83 7.71
C ILE A 382 29.82 -7.56 6.81
N ILE A 383 30.43 -8.64 7.31
CA ILE A 383 31.41 -9.43 6.55
C ILE A 383 30.76 -10.01 5.28
N SER A 384 29.55 -10.58 5.39
CA SER A 384 28.81 -11.13 4.25
C SER A 384 28.44 -10.06 3.23
N GLY A 385 28.13 -8.84 3.68
CA GLY A 385 27.89 -7.68 2.82
C GLY A 385 29.14 -7.31 2.02
N ILE A 386 30.30 -7.21 2.67
CA ILE A 386 31.58 -6.93 2.01
C ILE A 386 31.91 -8.03 0.98
N ILE A 387 31.75 -9.30 1.33
CA ILE A 387 31.96 -10.43 0.41
C ILE A 387 31.04 -10.30 -0.81
N SER A 388 29.78 -9.90 -0.61
CA SER A 388 28.81 -9.75 -1.69
C SER A 388 29.18 -8.65 -2.67
N VAL A 389 29.73 -7.53 -2.18
CA VAL A 389 30.26 -6.45 -3.01
C VAL A 389 31.48 -6.92 -3.82
N ILE A 390 32.37 -7.72 -3.21
CA ILE A 390 33.55 -8.26 -3.89
C ILE A 390 33.16 -9.24 -5.00
N ILE A 391 32.23 -10.15 -4.73
CA ILE A 391 31.77 -11.16 -5.71
C ILE A 391 30.92 -10.53 -6.82
N ARG A 392 30.31 -9.35 -6.57
CA ARG A 392 29.44 -8.63 -7.52
C ARG A 392 28.23 -9.43 -8.01
N TYR A 393 27.76 -10.35 -7.19
CA TYR A 393 26.55 -11.12 -7.47
C TYR A 393 25.48 -10.82 -6.43
N SER A 394 24.31 -10.37 -6.89
CA SER A 394 23.19 -9.90 -6.05
C SER A 394 22.71 -10.93 -5.05
N MET A 395 22.79 -12.23 -5.39
CA MET A 395 22.33 -13.32 -4.51
C MET A 395 23.41 -13.88 -3.58
N THR A 396 24.62 -13.32 -3.57
CA THR A 396 25.71 -13.78 -2.69
C THR A 396 25.29 -13.72 -1.22
N PHE A 397 24.75 -12.58 -0.77
CA PHE A 397 24.31 -12.41 0.62
C PHE A 397 23.16 -13.37 0.99
N PRO A 398 22.07 -13.47 0.21
CA PRO A 398 21.06 -14.53 0.35
C PRO A 398 21.62 -15.95 0.49
N ILE A 399 22.56 -16.34 -0.36
CA ILE A 399 23.15 -17.69 -0.34
C ILE A 399 23.95 -17.91 0.95
N ILE A 400 24.79 -16.95 1.34
CA ILE A 400 25.55 -17.02 2.60
C ILE A 400 24.61 -17.12 3.80
N TYR A 401 23.49 -16.39 3.79
CA TYR A 401 22.47 -16.46 4.83
C TYR A 401 21.88 -17.87 4.96
N ILE A 402 21.50 -18.50 3.85
CA ILE A 402 20.96 -19.87 3.83
C ILE A 402 22.01 -20.85 4.37
N LEU A 403 23.26 -20.74 3.89
CA LEU A 403 24.36 -21.60 4.34
C LEU A 403 24.63 -21.46 5.84
N LEU A 404 24.60 -20.23 6.37
CA LEU A 404 24.74 -19.98 7.80
C LEU A 404 23.61 -20.66 8.57
N PHE A 405 22.35 -20.47 8.17
CA PHE A 405 21.20 -21.09 8.84
C PHE A 405 21.32 -22.62 8.87
N LEU A 406 21.67 -23.25 7.74
CA LEU A 406 21.85 -24.70 7.65
C LEU A 406 23.04 -25.18 8.50
N GLY A 407 24.16 -24.46 8.49
CA GLY A 407 25.33 -24.77 9.30
C GLY A 407 25.06 -24.71 10.80
N LEU A 408 24.33 -23.69 11.26
CA LEU A 408 23.93 -23.54 12.66
C LEU A 408 22.97 -24.66 13.09
N LEU A 409 22.01 -25.02 12.24
CA LEU A 409 21.07 -26.10 12.50
C LEU A 409 21.80 -27.46 12.57
N PHE A 410 22.72 -27.70 11.63
CA PHE A 410 23.54 -28.91 11.62
C PHE A 410 24.41 -29.03 12.88
N TYR A 411 25.09 -27.95 13.28
CA TYR A 411 25.88 -27.89 14.51
C TYR A 411 25.02 -28.18 15.76
N PHE A 412 23.82 -27.59 15.84
CA PHE A 412 22.91 -27.86 16.96
C PHE A 412 22.47 -29.32 17.04
N VAL A 413 22.21 -29.97 15.90
CA VAL A 413 21.84 -31.39 15.84
C VAL A 413 23.01 -32.28 16.29
N ILE A 414 24.25 -31.95 15.93
CA ILE A 414 25.45 -32.69 16.38
C ILE A 414 25.52 -32.67 17.91
N ILE A 415 25.43 -31.51 18.55
CA ILE A 415 25.57 -31.41 20.01
C ILE A 415 24.44 -32.14 20.74
N LEU A 416 23.21 -32.10 20.20
CA LEU A 416 22.09 -32.88 20.74
C LEU A 416 22.34 -34.40 20.72
N LYS A 417 23.04 -34.91 19.70
CA LYS A 417 23.36 -36.33 19.57
C LYS A 417 24.58 -36.72 20.41
N ALA A 418 25.65 -35.92 20.36
CA ALA A 418 26.90 -36.19 21.04
C ALA A 418 26.76 -36.09 22.57
N LYS A 419 25.82 -35.27 23.07
CA LYS A 419 25.63 -34.96 24.50
C LYS A 419 26.90 -34.41 25.18
N GLU A 420 27.78 -33.80 24.39
CA GLU A 420 28.94 -33.07 24.86
C GLU A 420 28.54 -31.81 25.64
N SER A 421 29.51 -31.09 26.21
CA SER A 421 29.24 -29.86 26.95
C SER A 421 28.59 -28.78 26.06
N LYS A 422 27.76 -27.92 26.65
CA LYS A 422 26.95 -26.94 25.89
C LYS A 422 27.78 -25.94 25.08
N GLY A 423 29.00 -25.60 25.48
CA GLY A 423 29.86 -24.65 24.76
C GLY A 423 29.12 -23.40 24.24
N ILE A 424 29.22 -23.15 22.93
CA ILE A 424 28.59 -22.00 22.25
C ILE A 424 27.15 -22.25 21.78
N THR A 425 26.56 -23.41 22.05
CA THR A 425 25.24 -23.77 21.47
C THR A 425 24.10 -22.83 21.84
N GLY A 426 24.17 -22.14 22.99
CA GLY A 426 23.20 -21.10 23.31
C GLY A 426 23.23 -19.94 22.31
N ILE A 427 24.40 -19.58 21.80
CA ILE A 427 24.58 -18.56 20.75
C ILE A 427 23.96 -19.08 19.44
N THR A 428 24.26 -20.32 19.07
CA THR A 428 23.72 -21.00 17.87
C THR A 428 22.19 -21.05 17.88
N ILE A 429 21.56 -21.40 19.00
CA ILE A 429 20.10 -21.46 19.14
C ILE A 429 19.47 -20.08 18.87
N ASN A 430 20.03 -19.02 19.45
CA ASN A 430 19.53 -17.67 19.26
C ASN A 430 19.59 -17.27 17.78
N GLN A 431 20.73 -17.48 17.12
CA GLN A 431 20.89 -17.15 15.70
C GLN A 431 19.98 -17.98 14.80
N THR A 432 19.82 -19.28 15.08
CA THR A 432 18.89 -20.15 14.33
C THR A 432 17.45 -19.62 14.42
N LEU A 433 17.02 -19.22 15.61
CA LEU A 433 15.68 -18.63 15.83
C LEU A 433 15.50 -17.29 15.10
N TRP A 434 16.53 -16.46 15.00
CA TRP A 434 16.42 -15.15 14.34
C TRP A 434 16.55 -15.21 12.82
N LEU A 435 17.21 -16.26 12.31
CA LEU A 435 17.40 -16.46 10.88
C LEU A 435 16.22 -17.19 10.20
N MET A 436 15.52 -18.07 10.93
CA MET A 436 14.43 -18.84 10.34
C MET A 436 13.29 -17.99 9.73
N PRO A 437 12.94 -16.78 10.23
CA PRO A 437 11.82 -16.05 9.67
C PRO A 437 12.03 -15.62 8.22
N ALA A 438 13.25 -15.57 7.69
CA ALA A 438 13.48 -15.19 6.30
C ALA A 438 13.87 -16.36 5.39
N ILE A 439 13.94 -17.60 5.89
CA ILE A 439 14.59 -18.69 5.16
C ILE A 439 13.90 -19.06 3.84
N ILE A 440 12.57 -19.22 3.84
CA ILE A 440 11.83 -19.56 2.61
C ILE A 440 11.77 -18.38 1.63
N PRO A 441 11.46 -17.13 2.04
CA PRO A 441 11.49 -15.99 1.13
C PRO A 441 12.86 -15.76 0.48
N ILE A 442 13.95 -15.91 1.24
CA ILE A 442 15.30 -15.79 0.72
C ILE A 442 15.63 -16.94 -0.25
N ALA A 443 15.29 -18.18 0.10
CA ALA A 443 15.48 -19.33 -0.80
C ALA A 443 14.68 -19.17 -2.11
N TYR A 444 13.48 -18.62 -2.02
CA TYR A 444 12.63 -18.32 -3.17
C TYR A 444 13.23 -17.25 -4.07
N ALA A 445 13.73 -16.15 -3.48
CA ALA A 445 14.41 -15.10 -4.24
C ALA A 445 15.63 -15.62 -5.01
N VAL A 446 16.44 -16.48 -4.37
CA VAL A 446 17.59 -17.14 -5.01
C VAL A 446 17.13 -18.05 -6.16
N LEU A 447 16.05 -18.82 -5.97
CA LEU A 447 15.49 -19.69 -7.01
C LEU A 447 15.03 -18.89 -8.23
N ILE A 448 14.28 -17.80 -8.04
CA ILE A 448 13.82 -16.93 -9.14
C ILE A 448 15.00 -16.33 -9.90
N ASP A 449 16.03 -15.83 -9.21
CA ASP A 449 17.20 -15.25 -9.86
C ASP A 449 17.94 -16.27 -10.74
N ILE A 450 18.12 -17.50 -10.24
CA ILE A 450 18.71 -18.60 -11.00
C ILE A 450 17.85 -18.91 -12.24
N LEU A 451 16.53 -19.00 -12.09
CA LEU A 451 15.63 -19.28 -13.20
C LEU A 451 15.71 -18.20 -14.28
N LYS A 452 15.67 -16.92 -13.90
CA LYS A 452 15.77 -15.79 -14.85
C LYS A 452 17.10 -15.77 -15.60
N ARG A 453 18.21 -16.05 -14.91
CA ARG A 453 19.54 -16.07 -15.54
C ARG A 453 19.73 -17.24 -16.48
N THR A 454 19.13 -18.39 -16.17
CA THR A 454 19.29 -19.61 -16.98
C THR A 454 18.30 -19.70 -18.14
N SER A 455 17.22 -18.91 -18.13
CA SER A 455 16.19 -18.95 -19.16
C SER A 455 16.35 -17.90 -20.27
N GLY A 456 17.37 -17.04 -20.21
CA GLY A 456 17.49 -15.89 -21.13
C GLY A 456 16.51 -14.74 -20.85
N TYR A 457 15.83 -14.74 -19.68
CA TYR A 457 14.83 -13.71 -19.32
C TYR A 457 15.38 -12.28 -19.43
N TYR A 458 16.65 -12.08 -19.04
CA TYR A 458 17.30 -10.77 -19.10
C TYR A 458 17.70 -10.32 -20.51
N GLU A 459 17.74 -11.24 -21.47
CA GLU A 459 18.14 -11.00 -22.87
C GLU A 459 16.92 -10.92 -23.82
N SER A 460 15.71 -11.00 -23.25
CA SER A 460 14.44 -11.14 -24.00
C SER A 460 13.90 -9.87 -24.65
N TYR A 461 14.58 -8.73 -24.51
CA TYR A 461 14.15 -7.48 -25.11
C TYR A 461 14.69 -7.39 -26.54
N SER A 462 13.78 -7.42 -27.53
CA SER A 462 14.12 -7.07 -28.91
C SER A 462 13.50 -5.72 -29.27
N TYR A 463 14.31 -4.84 -29.86
CA TYR A 463 13.85 -3.55 -30.36
C TYR A 463 13.49 -3.71 -31.84
N GLY A 464 12.21 -3.57 -32.18
CA GLY A 464 11.71 -3.66 -33.56
C GLY A 464 10.95 -2.40 -33.98
N ALA A 465 10.60 -2.33 -35.27
CA ALA A 465 9.82 -1.22 -35.85
C ALA A 465 8.42 -1.05 -35.21
N ASP A 466 7.88 -2.11 -34.59
CA ASP A 466 6.58 -2.11 -33.90
C ASP A 466 6.70 -1.80 -32.39
N GLY A 467 7.87 -1.35 -31.92
CA GLY A 467 8.17 -1.10 -30.50
C GLY A 467 8.93 -2.24 -29.82
N MET A 468 9.01 -2.21 -28.49
CA MET A 468 9.66 -3.26 -27.69
C MET A 468 8.85 -4.55 -27.71
N LYS A 469 9.39 -5.61 -28.28
CA LYS A 469 8.83 -6.97 -28.18
C LYS A 469 9.61 -7.73 -27.11
N ARG A 470 8.90 -8.10 -26.03
CA ARG A 470 9.42 -8.89 -24.92
C ARG A 470 8.96 -10.33 -25.08
N GLU A 471 9.90 -11.27 -25.09
CA GLU A 471 9.57 -12.69 -24.99
C GLU A 471 8.87 -12.95 -23.64
N GLN A 472 7.71 -13.59 -23.68
CA GLN A 472 6.94 -13.88 -22.46
C GLN A 472 7.55 -15.08 -21.74
N PHE A 473 7.67 -15.00 -20.42
CA PHE A 473 8.09 -16.12 -19.59
C PHE A 473 6.98 -16.47 -18.59
N PRO A 474 5.87 -17.11 -19.02
CA PRO A 474 4.67 -17.24 -18.20
C PRO A 474 4.93 -17.90 -16.84
N ARG A 475 5.88 -18.85 -16.77
CA ARG A 475 6.24 -19.51 -15.51
C ARG A 475 6.99 -18.58 -14.54
N ILE A 476 7.89 -17.74 -15.05
CA ILE A 476 8.66 -16.79 -14.23
C ILE A 476 7.74 -15.66 -13.79
N GLU A 477 6.94 -15.12 -14.70
CA GLU A 477 5.94 -14.08 -14.43
C GLU A 477 4.94 -14.56 -13.37
N TRP A 478 4.41 -15.78 -13.50
CA TRP A 478 3.53 -16.37 -12.48
C TRP A 478 4.22 -16.48 -11.12
N LEU A 479 5.49 -16.88 -11.05
CA LEU A 479 6.24 -16.92 -9.79
C LEU A 479 6.42 -15.52 -9.19
N GLU A 480 6.67 -14.50 -10.01
CA GLU A 480 6.79 -13.12 -9.55
C GLU A 480 5.46 -12.60 -8.98
N GLU A 481 4.34 -12.88 -9.64
CA GLU A 481 3.01 -12.46 -9.19
C GLU A 481 2.57 -13.14 -7.89
N HIS A 482 3.07 -14.34 -7.61
CA HIS A 482 2.65 -15.17 -6.47
C HIS A 482 3.66 -15.23 -5.33
N TYR A 483 4.62 -14.30 -5.26
CA TYR A 483 5.66 -14.28 -4.21
C TYR A 483 5.09 -14.25 -2.78
N VAL A 484 3.93 -13.62 -2.58
CA VAL A 484 3.26 -13.52 -1.27
C VAL A 484 2.95 -14.89 -0.67
N TYR A 485 2.67 -15.91 -1.49
CA TYR A 485 2.44 -17.27 -0.99
C TYR A 485 3.67 -17.88 -0.34
N MET A 486 4.87 -17.47 -0.73
CA MET A 486 6.12 -17.94 -0.10
C MET A 486 6.31 -17.36 1.29
N PHE A 487 5.83 -16.13 1.52
CA PHE A 487 5.78 -15.53 2.84
C PHE A 487 4.76 -16.26 3.74
N ILE A 488 3.59 -16.60 3.21
CA ILE A 488 2.58 -17.39 3.94
C ILE A 488 3.10 -18.79 4.27
N LEU A 489 3.69 -19.49 3.30
CA LEU A 489 4.31 -20.80 3.49
C LEU A 489 5.40 -20.75 4.57
N ASN A 490 6.18 -19.67 4.60
CA ASN A 490 7.19 -19.46 5.60
C ASN A 490 6.62 -19.25 7.01
N ILE A 491 5.48 -18.54 7.15
CA ILE A 491 4.77 -18.46 8.42
C ILE A 491 4.39 -19.87 8.90
N VAL A 492 3.79 -20.70 8.03
CA VAL A 492 3.45 -22.09 8.38
C VAL A 492 4.69 -22.87 8.81
N PHE A 493 5.79 -22.74 8.08
CA PHE A 493 7.07 -23.35 8.42
C PHE A 493 7.57 -22.92 9.81
N ILE A 494 7.49 -21.64 10.15
CA ILE A 494 7.92 -21.11 11.47
C ILE A 494 7.14 -21.79 12.60
N PHE A 495 5.82 -21.94 12.48
CA PHE A 495 5.01 -22.61 13.51
C PHE A 495 5.40 -24.08 13.69
N LEU A 496 5.57 -24.82 12.57
CA LEU A 496 6.00 -26.22 12.60
C LEU A 496 7.43 -26.36 13.16
N PHE A 497 8.33 -25.47 12.74
CA PHE A 497 9.70 -25.42 13.22
C PHE A 497 9.72 -25.16 14.72
N MET A 498 9.00 -24.15 15.22
CA MET A 498 8.94 -23.83 16.64
C MET A 498 8.34 -24.96 17.48
N LEU A 499 7.33 -25.67 16.97
CA LEU A 499 6.76 -26.83 17.64
C LEU A 499 7.83 -27.91 17.89
N LEU A 500 8.61 -28.26 16.87
CA LEU A 500 9.66 -29.27 16.97
C LEU A 500 10.88 -28.76 17.74
N PHE A 501 11.38 -27.57 17.38
CA PHE A 501 12.60 -27.00 17.91
C PHE A 501 12.49 -26.71 19.41
N SER A 502 11.33 -26.28 19.91
CA SER A 502 11.10 -26.08 21.34
C SER A 502 11.20 -27.37 22.17
N ILE A 503 10.81 -28.53 21.61
CA ILE A 503 10.99 -29.83 22.25
C ILE A 503 12.49 -30.15 22.38
N TYR A 504 13.26 -29.86 21.33
CA TYR A 504 14.71 -30.09 21.32
C TYR A 504 15.48 -29.10 22.21
N ILE A 505 15.07 -27.83 22.28
CA ILE A 505 15.63 -26.84 23.23
C ILE A 505 15.47 -27.33 24.67
N LYS A 506 14.33 -27.95 25.01
CA LYS A 506 14.14 -28.52 26.34
C LYS A 506 15.12 -29.66 26.63
N LYS A 507 15.35 -30.56 25.65
CA LYS A 507 16.36 -31.62 25.78
C LYS A 507 17.76 -31.04 25.93
N TRP A 508 18.10 -30.05 25.10
CA TRP A 508 19.36 -29.31 25.15
C TRP A 508 19.63 -28.68 26.52
N LYS A 509 18.59 -28.13 27.18
CA LYS A 509 18.78 -27.52 28.51
C LYS A 509 19.27 -28.51 29.57
N GLY A 510 18.98 -29.80 29.42
CA GLY A 510 19.45 -30.87 30.32
C GLY A 510 20.89 -31.34 30.09
N ILE A 511 21.57 -30.87 29.05
CA ILE A 511 23.00 -31.16 28.79
C ILE A 511 23.88 -30.45 29.83
N ALA A 512 25.02 -31.03 30.21
CA ALA A 512 25.94 -30.41 31.17
C ALA A 512 26.48 -29.06 30.66
N GLU A 513 26.62 -28.09 31.58
CA GLU A 513 27.35 -26.85 31.26
C GLU A 513 28.86 -27.16 31.25
N ALA A 514 29.59 -26.53 30.34
CA ALA A 514 31.03 -26.74 30.13
C ALA A 514 31.85 -26.05 31.22
#